data_AF-A0A7K3R038-F1
#
_entry.id   AF-A0A7K3R038-F1
#
_cell.length_a   1.000
_cell.length_b   1.000
_cell.length_c   1.000
_cell.angle_alpha   90.00
_cell.angle_beta   90.00
_cell.angle_gamma   90.00
#
_symmetry.space_group_name_H-M   'P 1'
#
loop_
_entity.id
_entity.type
_entity.pdbx_description
1 polymer ?
#
loop_
_entity_poly.entity_id
_entity_poly.type
_entity_poly.pdbx_seq_one_letter_code
_entity_poly.pdbx_strand_id
1 'polypeptide(L)'
;MTLQERYDDPTHLVYLVGCLSGGLTGRSLRTVLLSTPWGHRRSARRAADARPEPEVTVDHDGVVLVDDGRCHLEPWDTFTGHIETERQFILLRAPGEPAVTLPKRTFPDAALAAECRRLLAERLPVR
;
A
#
# COMPACT_ATOMS: atom_id res chain seq x y z
N MET A 1 -15.95 -33.36 -40.96
CA MET A 1 -15.59 -32.60 -42.18
C MET A 1 -14.99 -31.29 -41.70
N THR A 2 -13.65 -31.14 -41.79
CA THR A 2 -12.79 -29.91 -41.77
C THR A 2 -12.98 -28.88 -40.63
N LEU A 3 -12.01 -28.28 -39.95
CA LEU A 3 -10.52 -28.11 -39.93
C LEU A 3 -10.23 -27.55 -38.51
N GLN A 4 -9.33 -28.05 -37.66
CA GLN A 4 -7.87 -27.88 -37.65
C GLN A 4 -7.38 -26.41 -37.65
N GLU A 5 -6.96 -25.92 -36.47
CA GLU A 5 -5.90 -24.91 -36.20
C GLU A 5 -5.73 -24.90 -34.66
N ARG A 6 -4.84 -25.68 -34.03
CA ARG A 6 -3.39 -25.48 -33.88
C ARG A 6 -2.97 -24.01 -33.93
N TYR A 7 -2.88 -23.37 -32.76
CA TYR A 7 -1.96 -22.28 -32.53
C TYR A 7 -1.04 -22.69 -31.38
N ASP A 8 0.14 -23.17 -31.77
CA ASP A 8 1.25 -23.62 -30.95
C ASP A 8 2.34 -22.60 -31.25
N ASP A 9 2.69 -21.73 -30.30
CA ASP A 9 3.82 -20.83 -30.46
C ASP A 9 4.59 -20.68 -29.13
N PRO A 10 5.63 -21.53 -28.92
CA PRO A 10 6.63 -21.32 -27.90
C PRO A 10 7.98 -21.07 -28.58
N THR A 11 8.19 -19.92 -29.23
CA THR A 11 9.50 -19.65 -29.88
C THR A 11 9.96 -18.20 -29.82
N HIS A 12 10.35 -17.70 -28.64
CA HIS A 12 11.40 -16.68 -28.56
C HIS A 12 12.47 -17.06 -27.52
N LEU A 13 13.20 -18.12 -27.87
CA LEU A 13 14.58 -18.35 -27.49
C LEU A 13 15.42 -17.15 -27.93
N VAL A 14 15.68 -16.21 -27.03
CA VAL A 14 16.80 -15.27 -27.18
C VAL A 14 17.96 -15.81 -26.37
N TYR A 15 18.84 -16.51 -27.08
CA TYR A 15 20.20 -16.84 -26.69
C TYR A 15 20.99 -15.56 -26.43
N LEU A 16 21.54 -15.40 -25.22
CA LEU A 16 22.75 -14.61 -24.99
C LEU A 16 23.68 -15.43 -24.09
N VAL A 17 24.53 -16.19 -24.77
CA VAL A 17 25.69 -16.89 -24.18
C VAL A 17 26.94 -16.07 -24.48
N GLY A 18 27.75 -15.90 -23.44
CA GLY A 18 29.18 -15.61 -23.54
C GLY A 18 29.56 -14.20 -23.05
N CYS A 19 30.63 -14.01 -22.29
CA CYS A 19 31.66 -14.92 -21.82
C CYS A 19 32.55 -14.14 -20.83
N LEU A 20 33.42 -14.88 -20.12
CA LEU A 20 34.67 -14.45 -19.47
C LEU A 20 34.64 -14.03 -17.99
N SER A 21 34.85 -15.07 -17.20
CA SER A 21 35.67 -15.13 -16.00
C SER A 21 36.92 -14.24 -16.00
N GLY A 22 37.18 -13.62 -14.85
CA GLY A 22 38.50 -13.07 -14.48
C GLY A 22 38.49 -12.38 -13.12
N GLY A 23 39.25 -12.91 -12.15
CA GLY A 23 39.78 -12.09 -11.05
C GLY A 23 39.29 -12.40 -9.63
N LEU A 24 39.75 -13.52 -9.06
CA LEU A 24 39.98 -13.63 -7.62
C LEU A 24 41.13 -12.69 -7.23
N THR A 25 40.86 -11.61 -6.49
CA THR A 25 41.67 -11.05 -5.38
C THR A 25 41.16 -9.66 -5.01
N GLY A 26 40.79 -9.45 -3.75
CA GLY A 26 40.48 -8.11 -3.28
C GLY A 26 39.61 -8.04 -2.02
N ARG A 27 40.12 -8.58 -0.91
CA ARG A 27 39.69 -8.16 0.42
C ARG A 27 39.74 -6.62 0.49
N SER A 28 38.60 -5.97 0.72
CA SER A 28 38.57 -4.65 1.33
C SER A 28 37.31 -4.49 2.16
N LEU A 29 37.47 -4.83 3.44
CA LEU A 29 36.69 -4.24 4.53
C LEU A 29 36.80 -2.72 4.43
N ARG A 30 35.71 -2.05 4.07
CA ARG A 30 35.49 -0.63 4.40
C ARG A 30 34.12 -0.48 5.04
N THR A 31 34.07 -0.86 6.30
CA THR A 31 33.15 -0.29 7.27
C THR A 31 33.52 1.18 7.49
N VAL A 32 32.52 2.00 7.87
CA VAL A 32 32.60 3.41 8.32
C VAL A 32 32.80 4.41 7.15
N LEU A 33 31.92 5.35 6.81
CA LEU A 33 31.12 6.30 7.60
C LEU A 33 29.86 6.71 6.80
N LEU A 34 28.65 6.33 7.25
CA LEU A 34 27.40 7.01 6.86
C LEU A 34 26.87 7.82 8.05
N SER A 35 27.71 8.70 8.56
CA SER A 35 27.36 9.75 9.53
C SER A 35 27.74 11.11 8.95
N THR A 36 27.12 11.46 7.81
CA THR A 36 27.20 12.82 7.30
C THR A 36 26.05 13.67 7.89
N PRO A 37 26.34 14.83 8.50
CA PRO A 37 25.33 15.72 9.08
C PRO A 37 24.43 16.41 8.03
N TRP A 38 24.64 16.14 6.73
CA TRP A 38 23.84 16.68 5.62
C TRP A 38 22.58 15.87 5.32
N GLY A 39 22.44 14.66 5.89
CA GLY A 39 21.24 13.83 5.74
C GLY A 39 20.00 14.38 6.47
N HIS A 40 20.19 15.18 7.52
CA HIS A 40 19.07 15.69 8.32
C HIS A 40 18.26 16.81 7.64
N ARG A 41 18.84 17.55 6.67
CA ARG A 41 18.13 18.69 6.05
C ARG A 41 17.04 18.30 5.04
N ARG A 42 17.02 17.05 4.56
CA ARG A 42 15.96 16.59 3.65
C ARG A 42 14.74 16.02 4.37
N SER A 43 14.89 15.50 5.59
CA SER A 43 13.77 14.96 6.36
C SER A 43 12.84 16.05 6.91
N ALA A 44 13.36 17.25 7.21
CA ALA A 44 12.56 18.35 7.73
C ALA A 44 11.66 19.01 6.66
N ARG A 45 12.01 18.91 5.36
CA ARG A 45 11.20 19.53 4.29
C ARG A 45 9.95 18.73 3.93
N ARG A 46 9.88 17.43 4.22
CA ARG A 46 8.66 16.63 3.99
C ARG A 46 7.61 16.78 5.09
N ALA A 47 8.00 17.27 6.27
CA ALA A 47 7.06 17.53 7.36
C ALA A 47 6.26 18.83 7.16
N ALA A 48 6.76 19.77 6.35
CA ALA A 48 6.09 21.04 6.07
C ALA A 48 4.94 20.92 5.06
N ASP A 49 4.91 19.86 4.26
CA ASP A 49 3.83 19.51 3.32
C ASP A 49 2.93 18.38 3.86
N ALA A 50 2.98 18.10 5.17
CA ALA A 50 2.06 17.16 5.78
C ALA A 50 0.65 17.76 5.70
N ARG A 51 -0.11 17.37 4.66
CA ARG A 51 -1.55 17.63 4.60
C ARG A 51 -2.17 17.21 5.94
N PRO A 52 -3.11 17.99 6.49
CA PRO A 52 -3.86 17.56 7.66
C PRO A 52 -4.37 16.15 7.42
N GLU A 53 -4.14 15.24 8.36
CA GLU A 53 -4.67 13.89 8.25
C GLU A 53 -6.20 14.01 8.14
N PRO A 54 -6.83 13.46 7.09
CA PRO A 54 -8.27 13.55 6.95
C PRO A 54 -8.92 12.94 8.19
N GLU A 55 -9.89 13.66 8.76
CA GLU A 55 -10.67 13.12 9.86
C GLU A 55 -11.59 12.06 9.27
N VAL A 56 -11.57 10.86 9.87
CA VAL A 56 -12.36 9.73 9.38
C VAL A 56 -13.24 9.19 10.48
N THR A 57 -14.53 9.14 10.20
CA THR A 57 -15.53 8.51 11.06
C THR A 57 -16.08 7.27 10.36
N VAL A 58 -16.29 6.19 11.12
CA VAL A 58 -16.85 4.94 10.62
C VAL A 58 -18.29 4.84 11.11
N ASP A 59 -19.20 4.59 10.18
CA ASP A 59 -20.63 4.43 10.45
C ASP A 59 -21.13 3.09 9.89
N HIS A 60 -22.36 2.72 10.22
CA HIS A 60 -23.00 1.52 9.74
C HIS A 60 -23.22 1.52 8.23
N ASP A 61 -23.42 2.70 7.63
CA ASP A 61 -23.68 2.85 6.20
C ASP A 61 -22.40 2.97 5.36
N GLY A 62 -21.28 3.34 5.98
CA GLY A 62 -20.02 3.50 5.27
C GLY A 62 -18.96 4.24 6.08
N VAL A 63 -18.00 4.81 5.37
CA VAL A 63 -16.92 5.60 5.95
C VAL A 63 -17.14 7.07 5.60
N VAL A 64 -17.21 7.93 6.61
CA VAL A 64 -17.31 9.38 6.43
C VAL A 64 -15.89 9.96 6.45
N LEU A 65 -15.46 10.47 5.31
CA LEU A 65 -14.19 11.16 5.12
C LEU A 65 -14.42 12.67 5.20
N VAL A 66 -13.64 13.36 6.03
CA VAL A 66 -13.60 14.83 6.05
C VAL A 66 -12.34 15.29 5.35
N ASP A 67 -12.50 15.86 4.16
CA ASP A 67 -11.43 16.46 3.37
C ASP A 67 -11.74 17.93 3.11
N ASP A 68 -10.82 18.82 3.48
CA ASP A 68 -10.94 20.28 3.29
C ASP A 68 -12.26 20.88 3.81
N GLY A 69 -12.75 20.35 4.94
CA GLY A 69 -14.01 20.77 5.57
C GLY A 69 -15.28 20.23 4.91
N ARG A 70 -15.15 19.33 3.92
CA ARG A 70 -16.27 18.62 3.29
C ARG A 70 -16.35 17.19 3.80
N CYS A 71 -17.54 16.80 4.24
CA CYS A 71 -17.83 15.43 4.61
C CYS A 71 -18.33 14.66 3.39
N HIS A 72 -17.69 13.54 3.09
CA HIS A 72 -18.05 12.62 2.03
C HIS A 72 -18.31 11.24 2.63
N LEU A 73 -19.51 10.70 2.42
CA LEU A 73 -19.83 9.32 2.77
C LEU A 73 -19.39 8.39 1.64
N GLU A 74 -18.53 7.44 1.96
CA GLU A 74 -18.10 6.35 1.09
C GLU A 74 -18.82 5.07 1.52
N PRO A 75 -19.84 4.61 0.77
CA PRO A 75 -20.59 3.41 1.10
C PRO A 75 -19.69 2.17 1.16
N TRP A 76 -20.03 1.20 2.01
CA TRP A 76 -19.26 -0.06 2.12
C TRP A 76 -19.09 -0.79 0.79
N ASP A 77 -20.08 -0.72 -0.10
CA ASP A 77 -20.08 -1.37 -1.43
C ASP A 77 -19.00 -0.81 -2.38
N THR A 78 -18.41 0.34 -2.05
CA THR A 78 -17.28 0.93 -2.80
C THR A 78 -15.99 0.16 -2.58
N PHE A 79 -15.89 -0.61 -1.50
CA PHE A 79 -14.68 -1.32 -1.11
C PHE A 79 -14.75 -2.80 -1.49
N THR A 80 -13.63 -3.33 -1.99
CA THR A 80 -13.50 -4.72 -2.45
C THR A 80 -12.92 -5.66 -1.40
N GLY A 81 -12.45 -5.10 -0.29
CA GLY A 81 -11.84 -5.83 0.82
C GLY A 81 -11.10 -4.91 1.78
N HIS A 82 -10.54 -5.49 2.83
CA HIS A 82 -9.73 -4.76 3.79
C HIS A 82 -8.50 -5.54 4.25
N ILE A 83 -7.49 -4.81 4.69
CA ILE A 83 -6.30 -5.31 5.37
C ILE A 83 -6.20 -4.61 6.72
N GLU A 84 -6.07 -5.38 7.79
CA GLU A 84 -5.77 -4.85 9.12
C GLU A 84 -4.28 -4.99 9.41
N THR A 85 -3.65 -3.90 9.85
CA THR A 85 -2.27 -3.90 10.37
C THR A 85 -2.28 -3.48 11.85
N GLU A 86 -1.14 -3.57 12.52
CA GLU A 86 -1.01 -3.09 13.90
C GLU A 86 -1.43 -1.62 14.06
N ARG A 87 -1.16 -0.78 13.05
CA ARG A 87 -1.29 0.68 13.18
C ARG A 87 -2.49 1.28 12.44
N GLN A 88 -3.09 0.56 11.50
CA GLN A 88 -4.13 1.10 10.62
C GLN A 88 -4.98 0.00 9.99
N PHE A 89 -6.20 0.37 9.61
CA PHE A 89 -7.03 -0.38 8.67
C PHE A 89 -6.84 0.19 7.26
N ILE A 90 -6.76 -0.67 6.26
CA ILE A 90 -6.59 -0.29 4.86
C ILE A 90 -7.78 -0.85 4.08
N LEU A 91 -8.57 0.03 3.49
CA LEU A 91 -9.73 -0.32 2.68
C LEU A 91 -9.36 -0.28 1.21
N LEU A 92 -9.57 -1.40 0.53
CA LEU A 92 -9.21 -1.60 -0.87
C LEU A 92 -10.40 -1.24 -1.75
N ARG A 93 -10.15 -0.55 -2.86
CA ARG A 93 -11.16 -0.23 -3.88
C ARG A 93 -10.96 -1.09 -5.14
N ALA A 94 -11.63 -0.74 -6.23
CA ALA A 94 -11.40 -1.36 -7.53
C ALA A 94 -9.95 -1.15 -8.01
N PRO A 95 -9.40 -2.04 -8.86
CA PRO A 95 -8.06 -1.87 -9.41
C PRO A 95 -7.88 -0.51 -10.09
N GLY A 96 -6.84 0.22 -9.71
CA GLY A 96 -6.56 1.57 -10.23
C GLY A 96 -7.12 2.70 -9.38
N GLU A 97 -7.96 2.40 -8.38
CA GLU A 97 -8.42 3.39 -7.41
C GLU A 97 -7.54 3.44 -6.15
N PRO A 98 -7.41 4.62 -5.51
CA PRO A 98 -6.65 4.76 -4.28
C PRO A 98 -7.32 4.01 -3.13
N ALA A 99 -6.51 3.32 -2.33
CA ALA A 99 -6.96 2.75 -1.06
C ALA A 99 -7.21 3.84 -0.02
N VAL A 100 -8.13 3.58 0.90
CA VAL A 100 -8.41 4.47 2.05
C VAL A 100 -7.72 3.91 3.28
N THR A 101 -6.95 4.72 3.98
CA THR A 101 -6.22 4.32 5.19
C THR A 101 -6.86 4.97 6.42
N LEU A 102 -7.18 4.15 7.42
CA LEU A 102 -7.75 4.55 8.70
C LEU A 102 -6.73 4.28 9.82
N PRO A 103 -5.95 5.27 10.26
CA PRO A 103 -4.99 5.06 11.33
C PRO A 103 -5.71 4.75 12.64
N LYS A 104 -5.32 3.69 13.36
CA LYS A 104 -5.97 3.32 14.62
C LYS A 104 -5.86 4.40 15.71
N ARG A 105 -4.86 5.28 15.57
CA ARG A 105 -4.64 6.43 16.48
C ARG A 105 -5.66 7.56 16.31
N THR A 106 -6.41 7.61 15.21
CA THR A 106 -7.42 8.66 14.99
C THR A 106 -8.75 8.32 15.67
N PHE A 107 -8.94 7.08 16.09
CA PHE A 107 -10.10 6.69 16.88
C PHE A 107 -9.95 7.25 18.31
N PRO A 108 -10.98 7.89 18.87
CA PRO A 108 -10.87 8.52 20.18
C PRO A 108 -10.81 7.49 21.31
N ASP A 109 -11.27 6.26 21.08
CA ASP A 109 -11.15 5.15 22.03
C ASP A 109 -10.94 3.79 21.34
N ALA A 110 -10.58 2.78 22.15
CA ALA A 110 -10.38 1.41 21.69
C ALA A 110 -11.69 0.69 21.34
N ALA A 111 -12.83 1.15 21.85
CA ALA A 111 -14.13 0.55 21.59
C ALA A 111 -14.57 0.82 20.15
N LEU A 112 -14.37 2.04 19.64
CA LEU A 112 -14.62 2.42 18.26
C LEU A 112 -13.67 1.72 17.29
N ALA A 113 -12.40 1.52 17.67
CA ALA A 113 -11.49 0.71 16.86
C ALA A 113 -11.95 -0.76 16.78
N ALA A 114 -12.48 -1.32 17.88
CA ALA A 114 -13.06 -2.67 17.89
C ALA A 114 -14.35 -2.75 17.08
N GLU A 115 -15.20 -1.73 17.15
CA GLU A 115 -16.43 -1.61 16.38
C GLU A 115 -16.14 -1.48 14.88
N CYS A 116 -15.16 -0.65 14.51
CA CYS A 116 -14.66 -0.57 13.14
C CYS A 116 -14.19 -1.95 12.65
N ARG A 117 -13.42 -2.69 13.45
CA ARG A 117 -12.99 -4.05 13.09
C ARG A 117 -14.18 -4.97 12.87
N ARG A 118 -15.19 -4.91 13.74
CA ARG A 118 -16.42 -5.70 13.62
C ARG A 118 -17.15 -5.40 12.31
N LEU A 119 -17.37 -4.13 12.00
CA LEU A 119 -18.02 -3.69 10.76
C LEU A 119 -17.23 -4.13 9.52
N LEU A 120 -15.90 -4.01 9.54
CA LEU A 120 -15.07 -4.45 8.43
C LEU A 120 -15.15 -5.96 8.21
N ALA A 121 -15.13 -6.76 9.28
CA ALA A 121 -15.26 -8.21 9.20
C ALA A 121 -16.65 -8.66 8.71
N GLU A 122 -17.71 -7.91 9.02
CA GLU A 122 -19.08 -8.20 8.59
C GLU A 122 -19.35 -7.81 7.14
N ARG A 123 -18.78 -6.69 6.68
CA ARG A 123 -19.11 -6.08 5.39
C ARG A 123 -18.12 -6.41 4.28
N LEU A 124 -16.85 -6.65 4.63
CA LEU A 124 -15.78 -6.76 3.64
C LEU A 124 -14.96 -8.03 3.84
N PRO A 125 -14.55 -8.71 2.76
CA PRO A 125 -13.62 -9.83 2.87
C PRO A 125 -12.25 -9.35 3.35
N VAL A 126 -11.61 -10.16 4.20
CA VAL A 126 -10.19 -10.00 4.59
C VAL A 126 -9.33 -10.39 3.39
N ARG A 127 -8.33 -9.56 3.05
CA ARG A 127 -7.39 -9.79 1.93
C ARG A 127 -5.97 -10.05 2.41
#